data_AF-A0A7Y7P0Y0-F1
#
_entry.id   AF-A0A7Y7P0Y0-F1
#
_cell.length_a   1.000
_cell.length_b   1.000
_cell.length_c   1.000
_cell.angle_alpha   90.00
_cell.angle_beta   90.00
_cell.angle_gamma   90.00
#
_symmetry.space_group_name_H-M   'P 1'
#
loop_
_entity.id
_entity.type
_entity.pdbx_description
1 polymer ?
#
loop_
_entity_poly.entity_id
_entity_poly.type
_entity_poly.pdbx_seq_one_letter_code
_entity_poly.pdbx_strand_id
1 'polypeptide(L)'
;MIITNDKVVSLSYELKVNDEIVDNAVAEHPLEFLYGHRQLLPLFEEKIKGLKIGDTFNFMVPCDEGYGQINEMAVVELPKDIFIIDGQIPEDLLEIGRSLPMRDNEGNALNGIIVDIKDDLVVMDFNHPLAGQDLYFNGKVEAIRDASAEELAHGHIHGHHHHDNASGCEAGCCDNEEEKGNQDCGCGCGCN
;
A
#
# COMPACT_ATOMS: atom_id res chain seq x y z
N MET A 1 -0.97 26.90 -11.93
CA MET A 1 -1.33 26.21 -10.67
C MET A 1 -0.07 25.52 -10.17
N ILE A 2 0.17 25.52 -8.85
CA ILE A 2 1.34 24.88 -8.21
C ILE A 2 0.87 23.83 -7.21
N ILE A 3 1.73 22.85 -6.91
CA ILE A 3 1.48 21.85 -5.87
C ILE A 3 1.54 22.52 -4.49
N THR A 4 0.43 22.44 -3.74
CA THR A 4 0.25 22.93 -2.36
C THR A 4 -0.70 22.01 -1.59
N ASN A 5 -0.79 22.17 -0.27
CA ASN A 5 -1.72 21.41 0.58
C ASN A 5 -3.16 21.42 0.03
N ASP A 6 -3.87 20.31 0.26
CA ASP A 6 -5.28 20.12 -0.08
C ASP A 6 -5.57 20.15 -1.60
N LYS A 7 -4.54 19.82 -2.40
CA LYS A 7 -4.65 19.68 -3.85
C LYS A 7 -4.48 18.24 -4.28
N VAL A 8 -5.28 17.84 -5.25
CA VAL A 8 -5.11 16.56 -5.93
C VAL A 8 -4.10 16.73 -7.04
N VAL A 9 -3.04 15.93 -6.98
CA VAL A 9 -1.95 15.94 -7.95
C VAL A 9 -1.97 14.60 -8.68
N SER A 10 -2.00 14.67 -10.01
CA SER A 10 -1.84 13.52 -10.89
C SER A 10 -0.45 13.63 -11.51
N LEU A 11 0.42 12.64 -11.28
CA LEU A 11 1.77 12.62 -11.84
C LEU A 11 2.12 11.24 -12.38
N SER A 12 3.02 11.23 -13.36
CA SER A 12 3.68 10.02 -13.82
C SER A 12 5.05 9.94 -13.15
N TYR A 13 5.48 8.75 -12.77
CA TYR A 13 6.82 8.52 -12.20
C TYR A 13 7.37 7.16 -12.60
N GLU A 14 8.67 7.05 -12.53
CA GLU A 14 9.43 5.82 -12.68
C GLU A 14 10.31 5.71 -11.45
N LEU A 15 10.12 4.63 -10.70
CA LEU A 15 10.91 4.29 -9.54
C LEU A 15 11.97 3.27 -9.95
N LYS A 16 13.23 3.71 -9.86
CA LYS A 16 14.39 2.88 -10.08
C LYS A 16 15.11 2.56 -8.79
N VAL A 17 15.60 1.34 -8.69
CA VAL A 17 16.41 0.87 -7.58
C VAL A 17 17.53 0.04 -8.16
N ASN A 18 18.78 0.36 -7.82
CA ASN A 18 19.97 -0.29 -8.41
C ASN A 18 19.96 -0.34 -9.96
N ASP A 19 19.58 0.77 -10.61
CA ASP A 19 19.41 0.89 -12.08
C ASP A 19 18.29 0.02 -12.70
N GLU A 20 17.51 -0.72 -11.90
CA GLU A 20 16.35 -1.49 -12.34
C GLU A 20 15.03 -0.76 -12.03
N ILE A 21 14.08 -0.76 -12.97
CA ILE A 21 12.75 -0.20 -12.74
C ILE A 21 11.96 -1.20 -11.92
N VAL A 22 11.63 -0.85 -10.68
CA VAL A 22 10.84 -1.70 -9.77
C VAL A 22 9.36 -1.33 -9.81
N ASP A 23 9.04 -0.08 -10.10
CA ASP A 23 7.67 0.43 -10.14
C ASP A 23 7.58 1.64 -11.08
N ASN A 24 6.45 1.82 -11.75
CA ASN A 24 6.22 2.97 -12.60
C ASN A 24 4.72 3.31 -12.75
N ALA A 25 4.43 4.60 -12.77
CA ALA A 25 3.14 5.16 -13.16
C ALA A 25 3.28 5.92 -14.48
N VAL A 26 2.60 5.44 -15.52
CA VAL A 26 2.58 6.05 -16.86
C VAL A 26 1.54 7.17 -16.93
N ALA A 27 1.64 8.08 -17.89
CA ALA A 27 0.68 9.17 -18.05
C ALA A 27 -0.76 8.71 -18.36
N GLU A 28 -0.94 7.48 -18.89
CA GLU A 28 -2.27 6.87 -19.09
C GLU A 28 -2.92 6.41 -17.78
N HIS A 29 -2.10 6.08 -16.78
CA HIS A 29 -2.52 5.69 -15.43
C HIS A 29 -1.67 6.47 -14.41
N PRO A 30 -1.84 7.81 -14.35
CA PRO A 30 -1.03 8.62 -13.47
C PRO A 30 -1.35 8.28 -12.01
N LEU A 31 -0.35 8.40 -11.15
CA LEU A 31 -0.57 8.31 -9.73
C LEU A 31 -1.28 9.60 -9.27
N GLU A 32 -2.49 9.42 -8.77
CA GLU A 32 -3.32 10.49 -8.23
C GLU A 32 -3.34 10.41 -6.70
N PHE A 33 -2.99 11.51 -6.05
CA PHE A 33 -2.98 11.57 -4.59
C PHE A 33 -3.30 12.98 -4.09
N LEU A 34 -3.70 13.07 -2.83
CA LEU A 34 -3.96 14.31 -2.13
C LEU A 34 -2.70 14.80 -1.42
N TYR A 35 -2.16 15.92 -1.90
CA TYR A 35 -0.94 16.51 -1.36
C TYR A 35 -1.17 17.10 0.03
N GLY A 36 -0.28 16.78 0.98
CA GLY A 36 -0.34 17.28 2.35
C GLY A 36 -1.08 16.38 3.34
N HIS A 37 -1.51 15.19 2.90
CA HIS A 37 -2.24 14.21 3.71
C HIS A 37 -1.38 12.97 4.05
N ARG A 38 -0.05 13.08 3.94
CA ARG A 38 0.92 12.00 4.25
C ARG A 38 0.63 10.68 3.52
N GLN A 39 0.05 10.77 2.33
CA GLN A 39 -0.18 9.60 1.48
C GLN A 39 1.10 9.12 0.79
N LEU A 40 2.12 9.98 0.70
CA LEU A 40 3.41 9.68 0.10
C LEU A 40 4.55 9.90 1.10
N LEU A 41 5.74 9.45 0.70
CA LEU A 41 6.97 9.66 1.46
C LEU A 41 7.17 11.16 1.73
N PRO A 42 7.49 11.56 2.97
CA PRO A 42 7.67 12.97 3.32
C PRO A 42 8.68 13.67 2.40
N LEU A 43 9.80 13.01 2.12
CA LEU A 43 10.82 13.55 1.22
C LEU A 43 10.30 13.69 -0.22
N PHE A 44 9.45 12.77 -0.68
CA PHE A 44 8.82 12.88 -1.99
C PHE A 44 7.90 14.10 -2.06
N GLU A 45 7.02 14.28 -1.08
CA GLU A 45 6.15 15.46 -0.99
C GLU A 45 6.96 16.76 -0.95
N GLU A 46 8.04 16.81 -0.17
CA GLU A 46 8.91 17.99 -0.11
C GLU A 46 9.58 18.33 -1.44
N LYS A 47 10.00 17.31 -2.21
CA LYS A 47 10.69 17.51 -3.50
C LYS A 47 9.77 17.98 -4.62
N ILE A 48 8.51 17.56 -4.60
CA ILE A 48 7.51 17.99 -5.60
C ILE A 48 6.81 19.32 -5.23
N LYS A 49 7.03 19.80 -4.01
CA LYS A 49 6.40 21.03 -3.51
C LYS A 49 6.70 22.22 -4.42
N GLY A 50 5.65 22.91 -4.87
CA GLY A 50 5.76 24.10 -5.70
C GLY A 50 6.02 23.85 -7.19
N LEU A 51 6.10 22.60 -7.65
CA LEU A 51 6.11 22.27 -9.07
C LEU A 51 4.79 22.64 -9.74
N LYS A 52 4.83 22.87 -11.06
CA LYS A 52 3.66 23.17 -11.88
C LYS A 52 3.31 22.00 -12.76
N ILE A 53 2.10 22.04 -13.31
CA ILE A 53 1.67 21.12 -14.37
C ILE A 53 2.68 21.21 -15.53
N GLY A 54 3.20 20.06 -15.95
CA GLY A 54 4.21 19.95 -16.99
C GLY A 54 5.65 19.87 -16.50
N ASP A 55 5.95 20.23 -15.25
CA ASP A 55 7.31 20.14 -14.69
C ASP A 55 7.73 18.68 -14.49
N THR A 56 8.98 18.42 -14.84
CA THR A 56 9.65 17.13 -14.59
C THR A 56 10.49 17.22 -13.32
N PHE A 57 10.55 16.14 -12.57
CA PHE A 57 11.39 16.03 -11.37
C PHE A 57 12.21 14.75 -11.41
N ASN A 58 13.44 14.84 -10.90
CA ASN A 58 14.28 13.69 -10.63
C ASN A 58 14.94 13.90 -9.25
N PHE A 59 14.81 12.92 -8.38
CA PHE A 59 15.47 12.94 -7.09
C PHE A 59 15.66 11.53 -6.55
N MET A 60 16.69 11.38 -5.73
CA MET A 60 16.94 10.19 -4.94
C MET A 60 16.31 10.38 -3.56
N VAL A 61 15.63 9.35 -3.08
CA VAL A 61 15.20 9.19 -1.70
C VAL A 61 16.08 8.10 -1.08
N PRO A 62 16.92 8.42 -0.08
CA PRO A 62 17.71 7.41 0.60
C PRO A 62 16.79 6.42 1.31
N CYS A 63 17.23 5.17 1.47
CA CYS A 63 16.42 4.13 2.11
C CYS A 63 15.82 4.56 3.46
N ASP A 64 16.57 5.29 4.30
CA ASP A 64 16.16 5.79 5.62
C ASP A 64 14.88 6.65 5.58
N GLU A 65 14.72 7.45 4.52
CA GLU A 65 13.58 8.39 4.31
C GLU A 65 12.51 7.81 3.35
N GLY A 66 12.75 6.62 2.81
CA GLY A 66 11.87 5.90 1.91
C GLY A 66 11.08 4.82 2.66
N TYR A 67 11.36 3.56 2.33
CA TYR A 67 10.76 2.40 3.00
C TYR A 67 11.50 1.99 4.28
N GLY A 68 12.50 2.77 4.71
CA GLY A 68 13.38 2.46 5.83
C GLY A 68 14.56 1.59 5.41
N GLN A 69 15.48 1.39 6.34
CA GLN A 69 16.56 0.41 6.19
C GLN A 69 16.02 -1.02 6.34
N ILE A 70 16.75 -2.00 5.80
CA ILE A 70 16.50 -3.41 6.13
C ILE A 70 16.60 -3.52 7.65
N ASN A 71 15.49 -3.88 8.27
CA ASN A 71 15.44 -4.07 9.69
C ASN A 71 15.74 -5.55 9.97
N GLU A 72 16.91 -5.80 10.56
CA GLU A 72 17.26 -7.14 11.04
C GLU A 72 16.27 -7.64 12.10
N MET A 73 15.57 -6.73 12.82
CA MET A 73 14.49 -7.11 13.75
C MET A 73 13.19 -7.50 13.03
N ALA A 74 13.03 -7.15 11.75
CA ALA A 74 11.94 -7.66 10.91
C ALA A 74 12.25 -9.05 10.34
N VAL A 75 13.45 -9.58 10.63
CA VAL A 75 13.78 -10.98 10.41
C VAL A 75 13.41 -11.75 11.68
N VAL A 76 12.35 -12.54 11.61
CA VAL A 76 11.81 -13.27 12.76
C VAL A 76 12.12 -14.75 12.63
N GLU A 77 12.64 -15.33 13.70
CA GLU A 77 12.81 -16.77 13.85
C GLU A 77 11.51 -17.36 14.39
N LEU A 78 10.82 -18.10 13.55
CA LEU A 78 9.56 -18.74 13.89
C LEU A 78 9.79 -20.24 14.12
N PRO A 79 9.25 -20.83 15.20
CA PRO A 79 9.38 -22.26 15.42
C PRO A 79 8.66 -23.00 14.31
N LYS A 80 9.31 -24.04 13.77
CA LYS A 80 8.80 -24.81 12.64
C LYS A 80 7.38 -25.39 12.88
N ASP A 81 7.02 -25.55 14.16
CA ASP A 81 5.71 -25.97 14.65
C ASP A 81 4.55 -25.13 14.11
N ILE A 82 4.73 -23.81 13.91
CA ILE A 82 3.66 -22.96 13.40
C ILE A 82 3.30 -23.26 11.93
N PHE A 83 4.21 -23.89 11.20
CA PHE A 83 4.02 -24.29 9.80
C PHE A 83 3.48 -25.71 9.67
N ILE A 84 3.22 -26.39 10.79
CA ILE A 84 2.59 -27.71 10.81
C ILE A 84 1.10 -27.52 10.53
N ILE A 85 0.65 -27.97 9.36
CA ILE A 85 -0.75 -27.99 8.97
C ILE A 85 -1.17 -29.47 8.93
N ASP A 86 -2.21 -29.85 9.66
CA ASP A 86 -2.66 -31.25 9.75
C ASP A 86 -1.58 -32.25 10.25
N GLY A 87 -0.69 -31.79 11.14
CA GLY A 87 0.35 -32.65 11.74
C GLY A 87 1.53 -32.96 10.82
N GLN A 88 1.59 -32.35 9.63
CA GLN A 88 2.72 -32.43 8.72
C GLN A 88 3.11 -31.03 8.25
N ILE A 89 4.39 -30.87 7.93
CA ILE A 89 4.85 -29.64 7.29
C ILE A 89 4.83 -29.93 5.79
N PRO A 90 4.04 -29.20 4.99
CA PRO A 90 4.04 -29.41 3.55
C PRO A 90 5.45 -29.09 3.03
N GLU A 91 6.07 -30.05 2.34
CA GLU A 91 7.43 -29.92 1.82
C GLU A 91 7.57 -28.74 0.83
N ASP A 92 6.47 -28.33 0.20
CA ASP A 92 6.36 -27.17 -0.70
C ASP A 92 6.30 -25.82 0.03
N LEU A 93 6.04 -25.82 1.34
CA LEU A 93 5.76 -24.61 2.12
C LEU A 93 7.02 -24.04 2.77
N LEU A 94 7.96 -24.91 3.17
CA LEU A 94 9.27 -24.52 3.71
C LEU A 94 10.36 -24.62 2.65
N GLU A 95 10.34 -23.68 1.71
CA GLU A 95 11.40 -23.53 0.71
C GLU A 95 12.08 -22.17 0.87
N ILE A 96 13.41 -22.15 0.88
CA ILE A 96 14.20 -20.91 0.94
C ILE A 96 13.88 -20.05 -0.30
N GLY A 97 13.56 -18.79 -0.09
CA GLY A 97 13.13 -17.83 -1.11
C GLY A 97 11.62 -17.79 -1.34
N ARG A 98 10.83 -18.66 -0.69
CA ARG A 98 9.38 -18.64 -0.80
C ARG A 98 8.76 -17.52 0.02
N SER A 99 7.87 -16.75 -0.58
CA SER A 99 7.04 -15.76 0.10
C SER A 99 5.75 -16.40 0.64
N LEU A 100 5.46 -16.23 1.92
CA LEU A 100 4.25 -16.69 2.57
C LEU A 100 3.46 -15.51 3.15
N PRO A 101 2.14 -15.44 2.91
CA PRO A 101 1.29 -14.47 3.58
C PRO A 101 1.10 -14.86 5.05
N MET A 102 1.54 -13.98 5.95
CA MET A 102 1.46 -14.08 7.40
C MET A 102 0.64 -12.92 7.95
N ARG A 103 0.38 -12.92 9.25
CA ARG A 103 -0.25 -11.79 9.93
C ARG A 103 0.61 -11.32 11.08
N ASP A 104 0.78 -10.00 11.19
CA ASP A 104 1.39 -9.40 12.36
C ASP A 104 0.49 -9.51 13.60
N ASN A 105 1.02 -9.17 14.77
CA ASN A 105 0.26 -9.00 16.01
C ASN A 105 -0.88 -7.98 15.88
N GLU A 106 -0.77 -7.00 14.97
CA GLU A 106 -1.84 -6.05 14.66
C GLU A 106 -2.90 -6.60 13.68
N GLY A 107 -2.75 -7.84 13.19
CA GLY A 107 -3.68 -8.49 12.26
C GLY A 107 -3.48 -8.09 10.79
N ASN A 108 -2.50 -7.22 10.50
CA ASN A 108 -2.12 -6.82 9.16
C ASN A 108 -1.52 -8.01 8.40
N ALA A 109 -2.00 -8.25 7.17
CA ALA A 109 -1.40 -9.25 6.30
C ALA A 109 -0.02 -8.77 5.83
N LEU A 110 1.01 -9.56 6.11
CA LEU A 110 2.39 -9.33 5.70
C LEU A 110 2.81 -10.46 4.77
N ASN A 111 3.69 -10.20 3.82
CA ASN A 111 4.36 -11.28 3.09
C ASN A 111 5.75 -11.46 3.69
N GLY A 112 6.01 -12.62 4.30
CA GLY A 112 7.34 -12.98 4.78
C GLY A 112 8.04 -13.90 3.79
N ILE A 113 9.33 -13.68 3.53
CA ILE A 113 10.15 -14.52 2.67
C ILE A 113 11.02 -15.43 3.55
N ILE A 114 11.05 -16.72 3.27
CA ILE A 114 11.93 -17.64 3.99
C ILE A 114 13.37 -17.38 3.57
N VAL A 115 14.22 -16.91 4.48
CA VAL A 115 15.64 -16.66 4.19
C VAL A 115 16.53 -17.82 4.60
N ASP A 116 16.15 -18.55 5.65
CA ASP A 116 16.92 -19.68 6.16
C ASP A 116 16.00 -20.69 6.88
N ILE A 117 16.34 -21.97 6.79
CA ILE A 117 15.59 -23.05 7.46
C ILE A 117 16.58 -23.85 8.30
N LYS A 118 16.41 -23.80 9.61
CA LYS A 118 17.16 -24.60 10.59
C LYS A 118 16.35 -25.85 10.97
N ASP A 119 16.92 -26.74 11.78
CA ASP A 119 16.27 -27.99 12.20
C ASP A 119 14.90 -27.74 12.89
N ASP A 120 14.84 -26.83 13.87
CA ASP A 120 13.64 -26.51 14.66
C ASP A 120 13.06 -25.11 14.41
N LEU A 121 13.76 -24.25 13.67
CA LEU A 121 13.44 -22.84 13.48
C LEU A 121 13.46 -22.48 11.99
N VAL A 122 12.57 -21.56 11.59
CA VAL A 122 12.50 -21.02 10.24
C VAL A 122 12.72 -19.52 10.35
N VAL A 123 13.71 -19.00 9.63
CA VAL A 123 14.02 -17.58 9.60
C VAL A 123 13.25 -16.97 8.44
N MET A 124 12.33 -16.07 8.78
CA MET A 124 11.52 -15.35 7.81
C MET A 124 11.83 -13.86 7.85
N ASP A 125 12.02 -13.28 6.67
CA ASP A 125 12.22 -11.86 6.46
C ASP A 125 10.91 -11.20 6.08
N PHE A 126 10.44 -10.26 6.91
CA PHE A 126 9.21 -9.48 6.70
C PHE A 126 9.49 -8.06 6.20
N ASN A 127 10.72 -7.76 5.79
CA ASN A 127 11.06 -6.45 5.24
C ASN A 127 10.31 -6.22 3.93
N HIS A 128 9.99 -4.94 3.68
CA HIS A 128 9.48 -4.54 2.37
C HIS A 128 10.56 -4.86 1.32
N PRO A 129 10.19 -5.36 0.12
CA PRO A 129 11.17 -5.72 -0.93
C PRO A 129 12.08 -4.55 -1.35
N LEU A 130 11.64 -3.31 -1.09
CA LEU A 130 12.39 -2.07 -1.38
C LEU A 130 13.08 -1.47 -0.15
N ALA A 131 13.01 -2.11 1.02
CA ALA A 131 13.69 -1.64 2.23
C ALA A 131 15.22 -1.76 2.07
N GLY A 132 15.95 -0.80 2.63
CA GLY A 132 17.42 -0.73 2.56
C GLY A 132 18.00 -0.39 1.18
N GLN A 133 17.18 -0.06 0.19
CA GLN A 133 17.64 0.36 -1.13
C GLN A 133 17.29 1.83 -1.39
N ASP A 134 18.20 2.54 -2.06
CA ASP A 134 17.99 3.93 -2.45
C ASP A 134 17.02 4.00 -3.63
N LEU A 135 15.98 4.83 -3.48
CA LEU A 135 14.88 4.95 -4.43
C LEU A 135 15.12 6.15 -5.33
N TYR A 136 15.23 5.92 -6.64
CA TYR A 136 15.38 6.98 -7.63
C TYR A 136 14.05 7.23 -8.30
N PHE A 137 13.44 8.39 -8.01
CA PHE A 137 12.21 8.81 -8.65
C PHE A 137 12.49 9.74 -9.81
N ASN A 138 11.93 9.43 -10.96
CA ASN A 138 11.95 10.30 -12.13
C ASN A 138 10.55 10.40 -12.70
N GLY A 139 10.00 11.61 -12.80
CA GLY A 139 8.60 11.76 -13.15
C GLY A 139 8.24 13.13 -13.68
N LYS A 140 6.95 13.31 -13.94
CA LYS A 140 6.37 14.53 -14.46
C LYS A 140 4.98 14.76 -13.89
N VAL A 141 4.69 16.02 -13.55
CA VAL A 141 3.38 16.43 -13.09
C VAL A 141 2.44 16.57 -14.29
N GLU A 142 1.41 15.74 -14.33
CA GLU A 142 0.46 15.67 -15.46
C GLU A 142 -0.74 16.61 -15.24
N ALA A 143 -1.29 16.64 -14.02
CA ALA A 143 -2.40 17.51 -13.67
C ALA A 143 -2.36 17.93 -12.19
N ILE A 144 -2.94 19.10 -11.91
CA ILE A 144 -3.16 19.58 -10.54
C ILE A 144 -4.58 20.14 -10.51
N ARG A 145 -5.39 19.71 -9.55
CA ARG A 145 -6.73 20.24 -9.29
C ARG A 145 -6.94 20.46 -7.80
N ASP A 146 -7.95 21.24 -7.46
CA ASP A 146 -8.39 21.38 -6.07
C ASP A 146 -9.13 20.11 -5.63
N ALA A 147 -8.89 19.69 -4.39
CA ALA A 147 -9.59 18.54 -3.81
C ALA A 147 -11.04 18.91 -3.48
N SER A 148 -11.94 17.96 -3.70
CA SER A 148 -13.35 18.12 -3.34
C SER A 148 -13.51 17.94 -1.83
N ALA A 149 -14.54 18.56 -1.23
CA ALA A 149 -14.80 18.44 0.21
C ALA A 149 -14.97 16.98 0.67
N GLU A 150 -15.50 16.12 -0.20
CA GLU A 150 -15.63 14.68 0.02
C GLU A 150 -14.26 13.98 0.04
N GLU A 151 -13.35 14.30 -0.89
CA GLU A 151 -12.01 13.71 -0.94
C GLU A 151 -11.14 14.15 0.25
N LEU A 152 -11.33 15.39 0.72
CA LEU A 152 -10.71 15.92 1.93
C LEU A 152 -11.22 15.24 3.20
N ALA A 153 -12.52 14.92 3.24
CA ALA A 153 -13.12 14.21 4.38
C ALA A 153 -12.73 12.72 4.42
N HIS A 154 -12.55 12.11 3.25
CA HIS A 154 -12.18 10.70 3.12
C HIS A 154 -10.66 10.45 3.09
N GLY A 155 -9.83 11.48 2.85
CA GLY A 155 -8.37 11.36 2.79
C GLY A 155 -7.84 10.64 1.54
N HIS A 156 -8.71 10.34 0.57
CA HIS A 156 -8.39 9.65 -0.68
C HIS A 156 -9.18 10.25 -1.86
N ILE A 157 -8.60 10.16 -3.06
CA ILE A 157 -9.24 10.61 -4.30
C ILE A 157 -10.33 9.65 -4.74
N HIS A 158 -11.55 10.14 -4.98
CA HIS A 158 -12.65 9.36 -5.56
C HIS A 158 -12.59 9.36 -7.09
N GLY A 159 -11.42 9.01 -7.64
CA GLY A 159 -11.26 8.75 -9.07
C GLY A 159 -11.85 7.38 -9.42
N HIS A 160 -12.58 7.28 -10.53
CA HIS A 160 -13.15 6.03 -11.08
C HIS A 160 -12.06 5.00 -11.44
N HIS A 161 -11.41 4.41 -10.44
CA HIS A 161 -10.61 3.22 -10.60
C HIS A 161 -11.36 2.07 -9.95
N HIS A 162 -12.01 1.28 -10.82
CA HIS A 162 -12.41 -0.08 -10.53
C HIS A 162 -11.16 -0.87 -10.06
N HIS A 163 -10.90 -0.83 -8.75
CA HIS A 163 -10.20 -1.91 -8.08
C HIS A 163 -11.22 -3.01 -7.82
N ASP A 164 -11.49 -3.78 -8.87
CA ASP A 164 -12.01 -5.14 -8.73
C ASP A 164 -10.91 -5.99 -8.06
N ASN A 165 -10.87 -5.93 -6.72
CA ASN A 165 -10.45 -7.05 -5.89
C ASN A 165 -10.99 -6.89 -4.46
N ALA A 166 -12.20 -7.41 -4.29
CA ALA A 166 -12.68 -8.08 -3.09
C ALA A 166 -12.14 -7.59 -1.73
N SER A 167 -12.77 -6.56 -1.20
CA SER A 167 -13.09 -6.54 0.23
C SER A 167 -14.54 -6.10 0.35
N GLY A 168 -15.41 -7.08 0.55
CA GLY A 168 -16.83 -6.86 0.79
C GLY A 168 -17.02 -5.94 1.99
N CYS A 169 -17.33 -4.69 1.72
CA CYS A 169 -18.07 -3.83 2.61
C CYS A 169 -19.35 -3.50 1.84
N GLU A 170 -20.30 -4.42 1.95
CA GLU A 170 -21.68 -4.18 1.54
C GLU A 170 -22.17 -2.87 2.15
N ALA A 171 -22.77 -2.07 1.28
CA ALA A 171 -23.46 -0.84 1.62
C ALA A 171 -24.52 -1.13 2.69
N GLY A 172 -24.21 -0.77 3.93
CA GLY A 172 -25.17 -0.60 5.01
C GLY A 172 -25.33 0.89 5.27
N CYS A 173 -26.31 1.50 4.62
CA CYS A 173 -26.80 2.83 4.95
C CYS A 173 -27.11 2.93 6.45
N CYS A 174 -26.30 3.66 7.21
CA CYS A 174 -26.71 4.23 8.49
C CYS A 174 -26.94 5.73 8.31
N ASP A 175 -27.87 6.06 7.41
CA ASP A 175 -28.65 7.27 7.57
C ASP A 175 -29.91 6.84 8.31
N ASN A 176 -29.98 7.15 9.60
CA ASN A 176 -31.25 7.45 10.22
C ASN A 176 -31.01 8.29 11.47
N GLU A 177 -31.27 9.57 11.26
CA GLU A 177 -31.88 10.43 12.27
C GLU A 177 -32.93 9.65 13.07
N GLU A 178 -32.83 9.82 14.38
CA GLU A 178 -33.79 9.30 15.32
C GLU A 178 -35.22 9.78 15.00
N GLU A 179 -36.08 8.77 14.87
CA GLU A 179 -37.51 8.79 15.11
C GLU A 179 -38.40 9.49 14.07
N LYS A 180 -38.97 8.70 13.15
CA LYS A 180 -40.36 8.21 13.27
C LYS A 180 -40.62 6.95 12.43
N GLY A 181 -40.97 5.87 13.12
CA GLY A 181 -42.14 5.06 12.78
C GLY A 181 -42.08 4.17 11.55
N ASN A 182 -41.81 2.89 11.82
CA ASN A 182 -42.59 1.75 11.33
C ASN A 182 -42.66 1.52 9.81
N GLN A 183 -41.85 0.58 9.29
CA GLN A 183 -42.37 -0.57 8.54
C GLN A 183 -41.29 -1.61 8.21
N ASP A 184 -41.48 -2.81 8.78
CA ASP A 184 -41.31 -4.15 8.21
C ASP A 184 -40.42 -4.32 6.97
N CYS A 185 -39.30 -5.04 7.13
CA CYS A 185 -38.65 -5.79 6.05
C CYS A 185 -37.94 -7.02 6.66
N GLY A 186 -38.64 -8.15 6.72
CA GLY A 186 -38.03 -9.45 6.97
C GLY A 186 -37.26 -9.94 5.74
N CYS A 187 -35.96 -10.21 5.90
CA CYS A 187 -35.15 -10.87 4.87
C CYS A 187 -34.81 -12.30 5.32
N GLY A 188 -35.54 -13.26 4.75
CA GLY A 188 -35.07 -14.63 4.59
C GLY A 188 -34.63 -14.82 3.14
N CYS A 189 -33.36 -15.13 2.92
CA CYS A 189 -32.86 -15.57 1.61
C CYS A 189 -32.12 -16.90 1.78
N GLY A 190 -32.77 -17.97 1.29
CA GLY A 190 -32.15 -19.26 1.05
C GLY A 190 -31.27 -19.22 -0.19
N CYS A 191 -30.12 -19.87 -0.11
CA CYS A 191 -29.22 -20.13 -1.23
C CYS A 191 -29.66 -21.44 -1.91
N ASN A 192 -29.83 -21.43 -3.23
CA ASN A 192 -29.91 -22.65 -4.05
C ASN A 192 -28.82 -22.61 -5.10
#